data_AF-A0A7Y5N9Q4-F1
#
_entry.id   AF-A0A7Y5N9Q4-F1
#
_cell.length_a   1.000
_cell.length_b   1.000
_cell.length_c   1.000
_cell.angle_alpha   90.00
_cell.angle_beta   90.00
_cell.angle_gamma   90.00
#
_symmetry.space_group_name_H-M   'P 1'
#
loop_
_entity.id
_entity.type
_entity.pdbx_description
1 polymer ?
#
loop_
_entity_poly.entity_id
_entity_poly.type
_entity_poly.pdbx_seq_one_letter_code
_entity_poly.pdbx_strand_id
1 'polypeptide(L)'
;MRLASIAAVALLAACSAADQVAAPKQERSTMPAGAPSLDVIMNAVAPDSLSADFTVTPTGGLFVLGAHAVYFPDHSICDPATSGYGPDLWNAPCTPLDQPIDFHAEVRTDASGRAWVDFTPAVRFVPTDDPNHTVWVMMKTGVDVNDSNYMNFGMKWLPSGSPDQAIDESVTDSTLKSFVDLQHDIDFRRVKHFSGYLVGSDYADVGTLIDVVPAW
;
A
#
# COMPACT_ATOMS: atom_id res chain seq x y z
N MET A 1 3.90 -7.38 -71.13
CA MET A 1 2.48 -7.32 -71.51
C MET A 1 1.72 -6.68 -70.36
N ARG A 2 1.16 -5.50 -70.58
CA ARG A 2 0.40 -4.73 -69.58
C ARG A 2 -1.00 -5.32 -69.45
N LEU A 3 -1.51 -5.46 -68.23
CA LEU A 3 -2.94 -5.56 -67.95
C LEU A 3 -3.24 -4.68 -66.75
N ALA A 4 -4.22 -3.80 -66.95
CA ALA A 4 -4.63 -2.71 -66.08
C ALA A 4 -6.03 -2.97 -65.53
N SER A 5 -6.30 -2.39 -64.36
CA SER A 5 -7.62 -2.03 -63.79
C SER A 5 -8.50 -3.22 -63.34
N ILE A 6 -9.19 -3.19 -62.20
CA ILE A 6 -10.28 -2.28 -61.81
C ILE A 6 -10.37 -2.14 -60.27
N ALA A 7 -10.72 -0.93 -59.82
CA ALA A 7 -11.00 -0.54 -58.44
C ALA A 7 -12.43 -0.91 -57.98
N ALA A 8 -12.60 -1.13 -56.68
CA ALA A 8 -13.88 -0.89 -55.98
C ALA A 8 -13.59 -0.42 -54.55
N VAL A 9 -13.99 0.82 -54.26
CA VAL A 9 -13.98 1.46 -52.95
C VAL A 9 -15.24 1.04 -52.20
N ALA A 10 -15.10 0.57 -50.97
CA ALA A 10 -16.19 0.48 -50.00
C ALA A 10 -15.77 1.19 -48.71
N LEU A 11 -16.27 2.41 -48.52
CA LEU A 11 -16.18 3.16 -47.27
C LEU A 11 -17.28 2.64 -46.33
N LEU A 12 -16.88 1.89 -45.30
CA LEU A 12 -17.75 1.57 -44.16
C LEU A 12 -17.38 2.52 -43.02
N ALA A 13 -18.21 3.54 -42.83
CA ALA A 13 -18.24 4.34 -41.61
C ALA A 13 -19.00 3.54 -40.54
N ALA A 14 -18.27 2.90 -39.63
CA ALA A 14 -18.83 2.30 -38.42
C ALA A 14 -18.47 3.20 -37.23
N CYS A 15 -19.42 4.00 -36.79
CA CYS A 15 -19.40 4.61 -35.46
C CYS A 15 -19.54 3.48 -34.44
N SER A 16 -18.43 3.03 -33.87
CA SER A 16 -18.47 2.25 -32.63
C SER A 16 -18.71 3.25 -31.50
N ALA A 17 -19.93 3.25 -30.98
CA ALA A 17 -20.24 3.88 -29.72
C ALA A 17 -19.21 3.36 -28.69
N ALA A 18 -18.53 4.29 -28.02
CA ALA A 18 -17.77 3.97 -26.85
C ALA A 18 -18.77 3.53 -25.78
N ASP A 19 -18.94 2.21 -25.63
CA ASP A 19 -19.51 1.63 -24.42
C ASP A 19 -18.59 2.05 -23.28
N GLN A 20 -19.00 3.11 -22.57
CA GLN A 20 -18.48 3.44 -21.26
C GLN A 20 -18.86 2.27 -20.36
N VAL A 21 -17.95 1.29 -20.25
CA VAL A 21 -18.02 0.26 -19.22
C VAL A 21 -17.90 0.99 -17.89
N ALA A 22 -19.06 1.35 -17.31
CA ALA A 22 -19.12 1.78 -15.93
C ALA A 22 -18.58 0.62 -15.09
N ALA A 23 -17.47 0.86 -14.40
CA ALA A 23 -16.83 -0.13 -13.54
C ALA A 23 -17.87 -0.72 -12.57
N PRO A 24 -17.85 -2.04 -12.33
CA PRO A 24 -18.78 -2.66 -11.38
C PRO A 24 -18.59 -2.02 -10.01
N LYS A 25 -19.65 -1.42 -9.47
CA LYS A 25 -19.68 -1.00 -8.07
C LYS A 25 -19.67 -2.26 -7.23
N GLN A 26 -18.53 -2.55 -6.59
CA GLN A 26 -18.39 -3.65 -5.66
C GLN A 26 -19.39 -3.45 -4.52
N GLU A 27 -20.33 -4.38 -4.35
CA GLU A 27 -21.31 -4.31 -3.26
C GLU A 27 -20.59 -4.50 -1.92
N ARG A 28 -20.83 -3.57 -0.99
CA ARG A 28 -20.27 -3.62 0.37
C ARG A 28 -20.86 -4.83 1.10
N SER A 29 -20.02 -5.85 1.33
CA SER A 29 -20.32 -6.88 2.32
C SER A 29 -20.42 -6.22 3.69
N THR A 30 -21.52 -6.46 4.40
CA THR A 30 -21.71 -5.94 5.76
C THR A 30 -20.78 -6.70 6.70
N MET A 31 -19.69 -6.05 7.09
CA MET A 31 -18.70 -6.63 7.99
C MET A 31 -19.21 -6.65 9.45
N PRO A 32 -18.71 -7.58 10.29
CA PRO A 32 -19.04 -7.64 11.71
C PRO A 32 -18.73 -6.33 12.44
N ALA A 33 -19.50 -6.00 13.47
CA ALA A 33 -19.28 -4.82 14.28
C ALA A 33 -17.87 -4.85 14.92
N GLY A 34 -17.06 -3.81 14.67
CA GLY A 34 -15.66 -3.71 15.11
C GLY A 34 -14.61 -3.96 14.02
N ALA A 35 -15.03 -4.38 12.82
CA ALA A 35 -14.14 -4.43 11.66
C ALA A 35 -13.84 -3.00 11.13
N PRO A 36 -12.59 -2.70 10.72
CA PRO A 36 -12.23 -1.52 9.95
C PRO A 36 -13.22 -1.33 8.81
N SER A 37 -13.77 -0.13 8.66
CA SER A 37 -14.54 0.17 7.45
C SER A 37 -13.57 0.19 6.26
N LEU A 38 -14.03 -0.33 5.12
CA LEU A 38 -13.37 -0.06 3.84
C LEU A 38 -13.75 1.37 3.39
N ASP A 39 -13.33 2.38 4.16
CA ASP A 39 -13.56 3.81 3.87
C ASP A 39 -12.41 4.44 3.06
N VAL A 40 -11.48 3.62 2.57
CA VAL A 40 -10.52 4.05 1.55
C VAL A 40 -11.20 4.01 0.19
N ILE A 41 -11.25 5.16 -0.48
CA ILE A 41 -11.83 5.28 -1.82
C ILE A 41 -10.71 5.05 -2.83
N MET A 42 -10.75 3.94 -3.57
CA MET A 42 -9.86 3.77 -4.72
C MET A 42 -10.37 4.63 -5.88
N ASN A 43 -9.54 5.56 -6.33
CA ASN A 43 -9.86 6.50 -7.39
C ASN A 43 -9.46 5.95 -8.75
N ALA A 44 -8.28 5.33 -8.84
CA ALA A 44 -7.76 4.71 -10.06
C ALA A 44 -6.77 3.60 -9.71
N VAL A 45 -6.70 2.58 -10.58
CA VAL A 45 -5.65 1.54 -10.57
C VAL A 45 -5.11 1.45 -11.98
N ALA A 46 -3.79 1.44 -12.13
CA ALA A 46 -3.15 1.31 -13.43
C ALA A 46 -3.45 -0.07 -14.06
N PRO A 47 -3.47 -0.19 -15.41
CA PRO A 47 -3.78 -1.46 -16.08
C PRO A 47 -2.86 -2.63 -15.72
N ASP A 48 -1.62 -2.33 -15.32
CA ASP A 48 -0.63 -3.31 -14.83
C ASP A 48 -0.78 -3.62 -13.32
N SER A 49 -1.69 -2.94 -12.63
CA SER A 49 -1.89 -3.00 -11.18
C SER A 49 -0.65 -2.63 -10.36
N LEU A 50 0.30 -1.91 -10.96
CA LEU A 50 1.52 -1.46 -10.29
C LEU A 50 1.37 -0.06 -9.71
N SER A 51 0.29 0.67 -9.97
CA SER A 51 0.03 1.92 -9.27
C SER A 51 -1.45 2.12 -9.00
N ALA A 52 -1.74 2.88 -7.95
CA ALA A 52 -3.10 3.23 -7.58
C ALA A 52 -3.16 4.59 -6.88
N ASP A 53 -4.21 5.34 -7.21
CA ASP A 53 -4.60 6.54 -6.49
C ASP A 53 -5.73 6.19 -5.53
N PHE A 54 -5.60 6.59 -4.28
CA PHE A 54 -6.60 6.33 -3.25
C PHE A 54 -6.72 7.49 -2.28
N THR A 55 -7.92 7.69 -1.74
CA THR A 55 -8.19 8.71 -0.73
C THR A 55 -8.39 8.04 0.62
N VAL A 56 -7.64 8.50 1.63
CA VAL A 56 -7.87 8.15 3.03
C VAL A 56 -8.68 9.26 3.68
N THR A 57 -9.83 8.91 4.25
CA THR A 57 -10.65 9.85 5.01
C THR A 57 -10.28 9.82 6.49
N PRO A 58 -10.73 10.79 7.32
CA PRO A 58 -10.42 10.77 8.75
C PRO A 58 -10.93 9.54 9.52
N THR A 59 -11.90 8.78 8.98
CA THR A 59 -12.34 7.51 9.59
C THR A 59 -11.37 6.36 9.35
N GLY A 60 -10.35 6.56 8.51
CA GLY A 60 -9.36 5.55 8.18
C GLY A 60 -9.90 4.48 7.22
N GLY A 61 -9.37 3.27 7.35
CA GLY A 61 -9.81 2.07 6.65
C GLY A 61 -8.67 1.20 6.13
N LEU A 62 -9.04 0.13 5.44
CA LEU A 62 -8.10 -0.78 4.78
C LEU A 62 -7.96 -0.43 3.30
N PHE A 63 -6.75 -0.11 2.87
CA PHE A 63 -6.37 0.01 1.46
C PHE A 63 -5.73 -1.29 0.99
N VAL A 64 -6.08 -1.77 -0.20
CA VAL A 64 -5.52 -2.98 -0.81
C VAL A 64 -5.05 -2.67 -2.22
N LEU A 65 -3.80 -3.01 -2.54
CA LEU A 65 -3.21 -2.91 -3.87
C LEU A 65 -2.54 -4.23 -4.24
N GLY A 66 -3.16 -4.98 -5.15
CA GLY A 66 -2.70 -6.33 -5.48
C GLY A 66 -2.71 -7.24 -4.25
N ALA A 67 -1.54 -7.74 -3.86
CA ALA A 67 -1.35 -8.59 -2.68
C ALA A 67 -0.79 -7.83 -1.46
N HIS A 68 -0.81 -6.50 -1.51
CA HIS A 68 -0.35 -5.61 -0.44
C HIS A 68 -1.53 -4.86 0.16
N ALA A 69 -1.43 -4.51 1.43
CA ALA A 69 -2.45 -3.74 2.11
C ALA A 69 -1.86 -2.75 3.12
N VAL A 70 -2.64 -1.72 3.42
CA VAL A 70 -2.34 -0.74 4.46
C VAL A 70 -3.60 -0.53 5.29
N TYR A 71 -3.49 -0.69 6.60
CA TYR A 71 -4.56 -0.36 7.53
C TYR A 71 -4.28 0.99 8.19
N PHE A 72 -5.23 1.92 8.02
CA PHE A 72 -5.25 3.22 8.67
C PHE A 72 -6.34 3.24 9.75
N PRO A 73 -6.00 3.40 11.03
CA PRO A 73 -6.97 3.75 12.06
C PRO A 73 -7.56 5.14 11.83
N ASP A 74 -8.66 5.43 12.53
CA ASP A 74 -9.26 6.75 12.52
C ASP A 74 -8.27 7.81 13.03
N HIS A 75 -8.27 8.98 12.39
CA HIS A 75 -7.42 10.11 12.73
C HIS A 75 -5.93 9.76 12.90
N SER A 76 -5.42 8.74 12.19
CA SER A 76 -4.06 8.25 12.35
C SER A 76 -3.00 9.06 11.59
N ILE A 77 -3.39 9.95 10.69
CA ILE A 77 -2.49 10.76 9.85
C ILE A 77 -2.29 12.13 10.48
N CYS A 78 -1.04 12.58 10.65
CA CYS A 78 -0.76 13.96 11.04
C CYS A 78 -1.05 14.93 9.89
N ASP A 79 -1.57 16.12 10.19
CA ASP A 79 -1.79 17.16 9.18
C ASP A 79 -0.45 17.58 8.53
N PRO A 80 -0.23 17.31 7.22
CA PRO A 80 1.03 17.59 6.56
C PRO A 80 1.32 19.10 6.43
N ALA A 81 0.30 19.97 6.53
CA ALA A 81 0.50 21.42 6.44
C ALA A 81 1.23 21.99 7.68
N THR A 82 1.18 21.29 8.82
CA THR A 82 1.71 21.78 10.09
C THR A 82 2.73 20.84 10.75
N SER A 83 2.66 19.53 10.45
CA SER A 83 3.41 18.52 11.18
C SER A 83 4.83 18.26 10.68
N GLY A 84 5.15 18.67 9.45
CA GLY A 84 6.43 18.40 8.78
C GLY A 84 6.68 16.91 8.52
N TYR A 85 7.85 16.59 7.93
CA TYR A 85 8.25 15.22 7.63
C TYR A 85 9.75 15.01 7.86
N GLY A 86 10.13 13.89 8.48
CA GLY A 86 11.52 13.47 8.67
C GLY A 86 11.74 12.68 9.98
N PRO A 87 12.89 12.00 10.11
CA PRO A 87 13.20 11.12 11.26
C PRO A 87 12.99 11.78 12.62
N ASP A 88 13.41 13.04 12.78
CA ASP A 88 13.28 13.80 14.03
C ASP A 88 11.82 14.14 14.40
N LEU A 89 10.88 13.96 13.46
CA LEU A 89 9.48 14.33 13.60
C LEU A 89 8.54 13.13 13.76
N TRP A 90 8.98 11.91 13.45
CA TRP A 90 8.10 10.73 13.47
C TRP A 90 7.48 10.42 14.82
N ASN A 91 8.19 10.74 15.91
CA ASN A 91 7.69 10.56 17.28
C ASN A 91 7.20 11.88 17.90
N ALA A 92 7.27 13.00 17.18
CA ALA A 92 6.83 14.29 17.69
C ALA A 92 5.29 14.34 17.70
N PRO A 93 4.65 14.94 18.72
CA PRO A 93 3.22 15.20 18.69
C PRO A 93 2.80 15.98 17.43
N CYS A 94 1.56 15.81 17.00
CA CYS A 94 0.99 16.51 15.86
C CYS A 94 -0.52 16.67 16.02
N THR A 95 -1.09 17.59 15.25
CA THR A 95 -2.54 17.66 15.06
C THR A 95 -2.94 16.59 14.04
N PRO A 96 -3.89 15.70 14.36
CA PRO A 96 -4.45 14.77 13.38
C PRO A 96 -5.11 15.52 12.23
N LEU A 97 -4.99 14.98 11.03
CA LEU A 97 -5.67 15.49 9.85
C LEU A 97 -7.18 15.21 9.98
N ASP A 98 -8.00 16.24 9.73
CA ASP A 98 -9.47 16.18 9.83
C ASP A 98 -10.17 16.23 8.47
N GLN A 99 -9.40 16.29 7.38
CA GLN A 99 -9.88 16.23 6.00
C GLN A 99 -9.35 14.97 5.28
N PRO A 100 -10.03 14.52 4.22
CA PRO A 100 -9.48 13.48 3.35
C PRO A 100 -8.15 13.89 2.71
N ILE A 101 -7.28 12.92 2.48
CA ILE A 101 -6.00 13.10 1.77
C ILE A 101 -5.85 12.05 0.68
N ASP A 102 -5.39 12.50 -0.48
CA ASP A 102 -5.12 11.65 -1.64
C ASP A 102 -3.68 11.14 -1.59
N PHE A 103 -3.53 9.84 -1.84
CA PHE A 103 -2.26 9.16 -2.00
C PHE A 103 -2.16 8.55 -3.40
N HIS A 104 -0.93 8.52 -3.90
CA HIS A 104 -0.47 7.72 -5.01
C HIS A 104 0.47 6.65 -4.47
N ALA A 105 0.16 5.38 -4.72
CA ALA A 105 1.04 4.25 -4.47
C ALA A 105 1.60 3.72 -5.80
N GLU A 106 2.90 3.46 -5.86
CA GLU A 106 3.56 2.88 -7.03
C GLU A 106 4.47 1.73 -6.59
N VAL A 107 4.13 0.52 -7.05
CA VAL A 107 4.98 -0.66 -6.98
C VAL A 107 6.08 -0.53 -8.03
N ARG A 108 7.32 -0.52 -7.57
CA ARG A 108 8.52 -0.51 -8.40
C ARG A 108 9.25 -1.82 -8.29
N THR A 109 10.06 -2.14 -9.30
CA THR A 109 10.92 -3.31 -9.31
C THR A 109 12.23 -2.96 -9.99
N ASP A 110 13.35 -3.45 -9.45
CA ASP A 110 14.66 -3.26 -10.06
C ASP A 110 15.07 -4.44 -10.95
N ALA A 111 16.22 -4.33 -11.62
CA ALA A 111 16.75 -5.38 -12.48
C ALA A 111 17.11 -6.68 -11.73
N SER A 112 17.22 -6.63 -10.40
CA SER A 112 17.45 -7.80 -9.54
C SER A 112 16.16 -8.48 -9.06
N GLY A 113 15.00 -7.93 -9.42
CA GLY A 113 13.69 -8.44 -9.03
C GLY A 113 13.24 -8.01 -7.63
N ARG A 114 13.96 -7.09 -6.97
CA ARG A 114 13.50 -6.52 -5.69
C ARG A 114 12.33 -5.60 -5.98
N ALA A 115 11.19 -5.85 -5.33
CA ALA A 115 10.01 -5.01 -5.43
C ALA A 115 9.85 -4.15 -4.17
N TRP A 116 9.34 -2.93 -4.35
CA TRP A 116 9.00 -2.02 -3.26
C TRP A 116 7.81 -1.16 -3.64
N VAL A 117 7.19 -0.51 -2.66
CA VAL A 117 6.08 0.42 -2.89
C VAL A 117 6.51 1.80 -2.44
N ASP A 118 6.37 2.78 -3.32
CA ASP A 118 6.53 4.20 -3.01
C ASP A 118 5.15 4.84 -2.80
N PHE A 119 5.05 5.72 -1.80
CA PHE A 119 3.83 6.44 -1.47
C PHE A 119 4.05 7.95 -1.55
N THR A 120 3.14 8.66 -2.22
CA THR A 120 3.15 10.12 -2.32
C THR A 120 1.75 10.66 -1.98
N PRO A 121 1.61 11.72 -1.16
CA PRO A 121 2.66 12.48 -0.50
C PRO A 121 3.32 11.70 0.65
N ALA A 122 4.51 12.15 1.03
CA ALA A 122 5.13 11.65 2.25
C ALA A 122 4.44 12.24 3.48
N VAL A 123 4.00 11.39 4.42
CA VAL A 123 3.28 11.80 5.64
C VAL A 123 3.81 11.07 6.85
N ARG A 124 3.56 11.60 8.05
CA ARG A 124 3.80 10.89 9.31
C ARG A 124 2.49 10.61 10.02
N PHE A 125 2.50 9.60 10.88
CA PHE A 125 1.33 9.16 11.63
C PHE A 125 1.35 9.74 13.04
N VAL A 126 0.15 9.85 13.63
CA VAL A 126 -0.02 10.31 15.01
C VAL A 126 0.69 9.31 15.94
N PRO A 127 1.66 9.76 16.77
CA PRO A 127 2.35 8.86 17.69
C PRO A 127 1.38 8.25 18.71
N THR A 128 1.43 6.93 18.88
CA THR A 128 0.60 6.20 19.84
C THR A 128 1.32 4.95 20.34
N ASP A 129 0.97 4.50 21.54
CA ASP A 129 1.35 3.18 22.07
C ASP A 129 0.18 2.20 22.06
N ASP A 130 -1.02 2.64 21.63
CA ASP A 130 -2.19 1.79 21.45
C ASP A 130 -2.11 1.04 20.12
N PRO A 131 -2.05 -0.31 20.13
CA PRO A 131 -2.03 -1.12 18.92
C PRO A 131 -3.25 -0.88 18.00
N ASN A 132 -4.40 -0.51 18.56
CA ASN A 132 -5.63 -0.26 17.78
C ASN A 132 -5.58 1.05 16.99
N HIS A 133 -4.70 1.97 17.37
CA HIS A 133 -4.50 3.26 16.69
C HIS A 133 -3.17 3.30 15.91
N THR A 134 -2.58 2.13 15.64
CA THR A 134 -1.35 1.99 14.88
C THR A 134 -1.62 1.74 13.40
N VAL A 135 -0.88 2.40 12.51
CA VAL A 135 -0.90 2.12 11.07
C VAL A 135 -0.05 0.89 10.77
N TRP A 136 -0.61 -0.04 10.00
CA TRP A 136 0.04 -1.29 9.62
C TRP A 136 0.18 -1.40 8.11
N VAL A 137 1.37 -1.78 7.66
CA VAL A 137 1.63 -2.17 6.27
C VAL A 137 1.74 -3.68 6.22
N MET A 138 1.15 -4.28 5.20
CA MET A 138 1.12 -5.71 4.94
C MET A 138 1.59 -5.95 3.51
N MET A 139 2.60 -6.78 3.34
CA MET A 139 3.20 -7.07 2.04
C MET A 139 3.38 -8.57 1.84
N LYS A 140 2.88 -9.09 0.72
CA LYS A 140 3.19 -10.46 0.32
C LYS A 140 4.69 -10.62 0.10
N THR A 141 5.28 -11.69 0.64
CA THR A 141 6.71 -11.99 0.52
C THR A 141 7.11 -12.51 -0.88
N GLY A 142 6.13 -12.95 -1.68
CA GLY A 142 6.32 -13.50 -3.02
C GLY A 142 6.79 -14.96 -3.06
N VAL A 143 6.95 -15.59 -1.89
CA VAL A 143 7.35 -17.01 -1.74
C VAL A 143 6.67 -17.62 -0.51
N ASP A 144 6.57 -18.94 -0.47
CA ASP A 144 6.01 -19.65 0.70
C ASP A 144 6.91 -19.43 1.93
N VAL A 145 6.36 -18.84 2.99
CA VAL A 145 7.06 -18.63 4.25
C VAL A 145 6.79 -19.79 5.19
N ASN A 146 7.83 -20.22 5.90
CA ASN A 146 7.78 -21.31 6.86
C ASN A 146 8.81 -21.10 7.97
N ASP A 147 8.81 -21.99 8.95
CA ASP A 147 9.70 -21.96 10.12
C ASP A 147 11.19 -21.91 9.76
N SER A 148 11.58 -22.37 8.56
CA SER A 148 12.99 -22.39 8.14
C SER A 148 13.47 -21.12 7.43
N ASN A 149 12.55 -20.27 6.95
CA ASN A 149 12.91 -19.10 6.14
C ASN A 149 12.31 -17.77 6.61
N TYR A 150 11.44 -17.74 7.62
CA TYR A 150 10.77 -16.49 8.05
C TYR A 150 11.75 -15.38 8.46
N MET A 151 12.92 -15.75 8.99
CA MET A 151 14.01 -14.84 9.36
C MET A 151 14.72 -14.20 8.14
N ASN A 152 14.27 -14.49 6.92
CA ASN A 152 14.75 -13.84 5.69
C ASN A 152 13.80 -12.75 5.19
N PHE A 153 12.77 -12.41 5.96
CA PHE A 153 11.82 -11.37 5.59
C PHE A 153 11.79 -10.31 6.68
N GLY A 154 11.85 -9.07 6.25
CA GLY A 154 11.54 -7.93 7.10
C GLY A 154 11.42 -6.69 6.24
N MET A 155 10.52 -5.82 6.65
CA MET A 155 10.17 -4.62 5.91
C MET A 155 11.17 -3.53 6.24
N LYS A 156 11.71 -2.85 5.23
CA LYS A 156 12.70 -1.77 5.39
C LYS A 156 12.18 -0.49 4.77
N TRP A 157 12.50 0.65 5.40
CA TRP A 157 12.16 1.96 4.90
C TRP A 157 13.11 2.42 3.80
N LEU A 158 12.57 3.11 2.80
CA LEU A 158 13.26 3.71 1.68
C LEU A 158 13.26 5.25 1.77
N PRO A 159 14.27 5.88 2.39
CA PRO A 159 14.36 7.35 2.49
C PRO A 159 14.42 8.06 1.14
N SER A 160 15.04 7.42 0.15
CA SER A 160 15.30 7.98 -1.18
C SER A 160 14.52 7.28 -2.29
N GLY A 161 13.61 6.36 -1.95
CA GLY A 161 12.93 5.49 -2.92
C GLY A 161 13.88 4.47 -3.59
N SER A 162 15.06 4.22 -3.01
CA SER A 162 16.05 3.28 -3.57
C SER A 162 16.33 2.10 -2.65
N PRO A 163 16.20 0.84 -3.13
CA PRO A 163 16.45 -0.38 -2.34
C PRO A 163 17.87 -0.52 -1.82
N ASP A 164 18.83 0.20 -2.39
CA ASP A 164 20.24 0.18 -1.93
C ASP A 164 20.47 1.04 -0.68
N GLN A 165 19.48 1.86 -0.30
CA GLN A 165 19.51 2.71 0.89
C GLN A 165 18.44 2.29 1.90
N ALA A 166 18.01 1.03 1.84
CA ALA A 166 17.00 0.50 2.72
C ALA A 166 17.48 0.47 4.19
N ILE A 167 16.65 1.00 5.08
CA ILE A 167 16.97 1.10 6.51
C ILE A 167 16.01 0.21 7.31
N ASP A 168 16.58 -0.65 8.14
CA ASP A 168 15.85 -1.29 9.22
C ASP A 168 15.76 -0.35 10.42
N GLU A 169 14.58 0.25 10.60
CA GLU A 169 14.33 1.17 11.70
C GLU A 169 14.14 0.42 13.03
N SER A 170 13.90 -0.90 13.00
CA SER A 170 13.69 -1.72 14.20
C SER A 170 14.94 -1.82 15.07
N VAL A 171 16.12 -1.62 14.49
CA VAL A 171 17.40 -1.55 15.20
C VAL A 171 17.43 -0.42 16.23
N THR A 172 16.82 0.72 15.90
CA THR A 172 16.75 1.90 16.79
C THR A 172 15.42 2.04 17.51
N ASP A 173 14.37 1.41 16.96
CA ASP A 173 13.01 1.47 17.49
C ASP A 173 12.35 0.10 17.40
N SER A 174 12.42 -0.67 18.48
CA SER A 174 11.86 -2.02 18.55
C SER A 174 10.36 -2.09 18.29
N THR A 175 9.62 -0.98 18.37
CA THR A 175 8.17 -0.96 18.05
C THR A 175 7.90 -1.13 16.56
N LEU A 176 8.93 -0.97 15.73
CA LEU A 176 8.88 -1.09 14.29
C LEU A 176 9.35 -2.46 13.78
N LYS A 177 9.43 -3.46 14.65
CA LYS A 177 9.80 -4.81 14.23
C LYS A 177 8.77 -5.38 13.23
N SER A 178 9.27 -6.08 12.21
CA SER A 178 8.44 -6.84 11.27
C SER A 178 7.99 -8.17 11.86
N PHE A 179 6.83 -8.62 11.42
CA PHE A 179 6.27 -9.93 11.73
C PHE A 179 5.87 -10.63 10.44
N VAL A 180 5.99 -11.95 10.40
CA VAL A 180 5.52 -12.74 9.27
C VAL A 180 4.41 -13.68 9.69
N ASP A 181 3.32 -13.63 8.94
CA ASP A 181 2.25 -14.61 8.98
C ASP A 181 2.60 -15.77 8.04
N LEU A 182 2.97 -16.91 8.63
CA LEU A 182 3.35 -18.13 7.90
C LEU A 182 2.18 -18.77 7.14
N GLN A 183 0.94 -18.50 7.56
CA GLN A 183 -0.24 -19.08 6.90
C GLN A 183 -0.58 -18.32 5.61
N HIS A 184 -0.30 -17.02 5.58
CA HIS A 184 -0.67 -16.13 4.48
C HIS A 184 0.51 -15.63 3.65
N ASP A 185 1.75 -15.96 4.03
CA ASP A 185 3.02 -15.46 3.48
C ASP A 185 3.08 -13.92 3.41
N ILE A 186 2.69 -13.28 4.52
CA ILE A 186 2.63 -11.82 4.62
C ILE A 186 3.65 -11.34 5.65
N ASP A 187 4.55 -10.46 5.23
CA ASP A 187 5.32 -9.61 6.13
C ASP A 187 4.45 -8.38 6.48
N PHE A 188 4.24 -8.15 7.76
CA PHE A 188 3.46 -7.02 8.24
C PHE A 188 4.21 -6.28 9.35
N ARG A 189 4.05 -4.96 9.36
CA ARG A 189 4.84 -4.10 10.21
C ARG A 189 4.09 -2.83 10.57
N ARG A 190 4.25 -2.40 11.82
CA ARG A 190 3.87 -1.07 12.28
C ARG A 190 4.73 -0.02 11.58
N VAL A 191 4.11 1.04 11.08
CA VAL A 191 4.81 2.17 10.49
C VAL A 191 4.49 3.48 11.23
N LYS A 192 5.44 4.41 11.22
CA LYS A 192 5.29 5.77 11.80
C LYS A 192 5.23 6.87 10.75
N HIS A 193 5.51 6.53 9.51
CA HIS A 193 5.51 7.43 8.37
C HIS A 193 5.28 6.65 7.08
N PHE A 194 5.02 7.39 6.01
CA PHE A 194 4.79 6.88 4.67
C PHE A 194 5.67 7.63 3.67
N SER A 195 6.54 6.89 2.98
CA SER A 195 7.25 7.35 1.79
C SER A 195 7.63 6.20 0.87
N GLY A 196 8.09 5.07 1.44
CA GLY A 196 8.32 3.86 0.67
C GLY A 196 8.88 2.71 1.51
N TYR A 197 8.50 1.48 1.14
CA TYR A 197 8.86 0.26 1.86
C TYR A 197 9.15 -0.90 0.91
N LEU A 198 10.11 -1.74 1.29
CA LEU A 198 10.38 -3.01 0.61
C LEU A 198 10.39 -4.16 1.60
N VAL A 199 10.05 -5.36 1.12
CA VAL A 199 10.31 -6.61 1.83
C VAL A 199 11.71 -7.08 1.43
N GLY A 200 12.63 -7.11 2.38
CA GLY A 200 14.02 -7.50 2.15
C GLY A 200 14.47 -8.59 3.12
N SER A 201 15.70 -9.05 2.97
CA SER A 201 16.34 -9.94 3.94
C SER A 201 16.59 -9.19 5.24
N ASP A 202 15.76 -9.46 6.24
CA ASP A 202 15.91 -8.97 7.61
C ASP A 202 15.25 -9.90 8.64
N TYR A 203 15.45 -9.60 9.91
CA TYR A 203 14.86 -10.32 11.03
C TYR A 203 13.39 -9.91 11.25
N ALA A 204 12.46 -10.78 10.87
CA ALA A 204 11.09 -10.77 11.40
C ALA A 204 10.89 -11.82 12.48
N ASP A 205 9.91 -11.57 13.37
CA ASP A 205 9.33 -12.61 14.21
C ASP A 205 8.14 -13.27 13.51
N VAL A 206 7.66 -14.39 14.05
CA VAL A 206 6.38 -14.97 13.64
C VAL A 206 5.25 -14.25 14.36
N GLY A 207 4.19 -13.89 13.63
CA GLY A 207 2.98 -13.30 14.18
C GLY A 207 1.76 -13.71 13.36
N THR A 208 0.57 -13.50 13.91
CA THR A 208 -0.69 -13.77 13.22
C THR A 208 -1.39 -12.46 12.92
N LEU A 209 -1.75 -12.26 11.66
CA LEU A 209 -2.26 -10.97 11.18
C LEU A 209 -3.63 -10.62 11.82
N ILE A 210 -4.45 -11.65 12.09
CA ILE A 210 -5.75 -11.54 12.79
C ILE A 210 -5.62 -10.93 14.20
N ASP A 211 -4.50 -11.11 14.88
CA ASP A 211 -4.30 -10.58 16.24
C ASP A 211 -3.90 -9.10 16.23
N VAL A 212 -3.56 -8.56 15.05
CA VAL A 212 -2.89 -7.26 14.91
C VAL A 212 -3.71 -6.27 14.09
N VAL A 213 -4.39 -6.74 13.06
CA VAL A 213 -5.35 -5.94 12.28
C VAL A 213 -6.73 -6.52 12.57
N PRO A 214 -7.58 -5.81 13.33
CA PRO A 214 -8.94 -6.27 13.57
C PRO A 214 -9.62 -6.50 12.21
N ALA A 215 -10.09 -7.71 11.93
CA ALA A 215 -10.84 -8.09 10.74
C ALA A 215 -10.12 -8.17 9.37
N TRP A 216 -8.89 -8.70 9.33
CA TRP A 216 -8.35 -9.32 8.12
C TRP A 216 -8.91 -10.74 7.88
#